data_AF-A0A1Q3EXT7-F1
#
_entry.id   AF-A0A1Q3EXT7-F1
#
_cell.length_a   1.000
_cell.length_b   1.000
_cell.length_c   1.000
_cell.angle_alpha   90.00
_cell.angle_beta   90.00
_cell.angle_gamma   90.00
#
_symmetry.space_group_name_H-M   'P 1'
#
loop_
_entity.id
_entity.type
_entity.pdbx_description
1 polymer ?
#
loop_
_entity_poly.entity_id
_entity_poly.type
_entity_poly.pdbx_seq_one_letter_code
_entity_poly.pdbx_strand_id
1 'polypeptide(L)'
;MNGISVDYPTPPSANPTKYCRFCYSQFRIKPLFAVDSADQSRALLSRIESLIQIRLDPDRDGASAICHTCQQKLSELELFRDRCQKLHEAVLRCRPFPTLELQLEKVQSGGQMSSQGDYSSSLSVSIEPLVLDDYEFSRAEDSFESEGEETVLNETCRNLNATELSVVVDRSDARKNNRFWQVLSREVGPIPMHVRHALELSGRCREKSLAFISPSTIKRIEESMRQSVQMLADQEELLGTEPKQAMVKYYGETHWDHPERFCFSLEEKCTILSIASAIQLKGIRHYLKAAKVETKEVREKVENGRELAEILVTKIREFYQARASATETFQTFFKQLPKVKQCRVYRTPNGTVHAAVRCPMCKKDSKATLTANTTRWYILNYVRHCERKHFQVEVEPAGGGRKNASKLKMETSTPKPERKRVARSRSRSRG
;
A
#
# COMPACT_ATOMS: atom_id res chain seq x y z
N MET A 1 -11.20 -9.91 -35.16
CA MET A 1 -11.20 -9.54 -33.73
C MET A 1 -10.61 -10.70 -32.96
N ASN A 2 -9.41 -10.56 -32.39
CA ASN A 2 -8.77 -11.64 -31.62
C ASN A 2 -9.47 -11.72 -30.26
N GLY A 3 -10.32 -12.72 -30.07
CA GLY A 3 -10.98 -13.00 -28.80
C GLY A 3 -9.94 -13.36 -27.75
N ILE A 4 -9.85 -12.57 -26.69
CA ILE A 4 -9.07 -12.95 -25.50
C ILE A 4 -9.86 -14.06 -24.82
N SER A 5 -9.39 -15.30 -24.92
CA SER A 5 -9.87 -16.39 -24.07
C SER A 5 -9.48 -16.06 -22.63
N VAL A 6 -10.47 -15.76 -21.79
CA VAL A 6 -10.26 -15.63 -20.36
C VAL A 6 -10.36 -17.04 -19.79
N ASP A 7 -9.22 -17.62 -19.40
CA ASP A 7 -9.21 -18.89 -18.68
C ASP A 7 -9.83 -18.66 -17.29
N TYR A 8 -11.02 -19.22 -17.08
CA TYR A 8 -11.68 -19.16 -15.79
C TYR A 8 -11.14 -20.28 -14.88
N PRO A 9 -10.76 -19.97 -13.62
CA PRO A 9 -10.36 -20.99 -12.68
C PRO A 9 -11.53 -21.95 -12.41
N THR A 10 -11.23 -23.24 -12.25
CA THR A 10 -12.21 -24.24 -11.83
C THR A 10 -12.49 -24.10 -10.32
N PRO A 11 -13.74 -24.32 -9.87
CA PRO A 11 -14.06 -24.34 -8.45
C PRO A 11 -13.22 -25.41 -7.71
N PRO A 12 -12.77 -25.13 -6.47
CA PRO A 12 -11.88 -26.03 -5.75
C PRO A 12 -12.60 -27.23 -5.12
N SER A 13 -13.93 -27.22 -5.10
CA SER A 13 -14.76 -28.31 -4.59
C SER A 13 -16.11 -28.32 -5.31
N ALA A 14 -16.75 -29.49 -5.36
CA ALA A 14 -18.14 -29.61 -5.79
C ALA A 14 -19.14 -28.98 -4.79
N ASN A 15 -18.75 -28.85 -3.51
CA ASN A 15 -19.63 -28.28 -2.48
C ASN A 15 -19.42 -26.76 -2.35
N PRO A 16 -20.40 -25.91 -2.71
CA PRO A 16 -20.29 -24.45 -2.67
C PRO A 16 -20.22 -23.87 -1.25
N THR A 17 -20.53 -24.65 -0.20
CA THR A 17 -20.40 -24.18 1.20
C THR A 17 -18.95 -24.12 1.65
N LYS A 18 -18.03 -24.75 0.91
CA LYS A 18 -16.61 -24.88 1.29
C LYS A 18 -15.70 -23.81 0.70
N TYR A 19 -16.23 -22.89 -0.12
CA TYR A 19 -15.44 -21.83 -0.71
C TYR A 19 -16.26 -20.56 -0.92
N CYS A 20 -15.56 -19.43 -0.98
CA CYS A 20 -16.14 -18.14 -1.30
C CYS A 20 -16.58 -18.12 -2.78
N ARG A 21 -17.85 -17.81 -3.03
CA ARG A 21 -18.43 -17.72 -4.38
C ARG A 21 -17.68 -16.75 -5.30
N PHE A 22 -17.04 -15.72 -4.75
CA PHE A 22 -16.43 -14.64 -5.53
C PHE A 22 -14.94 -14.80 -5.82
N CYS A 23 -14.22 -15.59 -5.01
CA CYS A 23 -12.76 -15.73 -5.16
C CYS A 23 -12.24 -17.15 -4.96
N TYR A 24 -13.12 -18.11 -4.71
CA TYR A 24 -12.81 -19.52 -4.45
C TYR A 24 -11.89 -19.78 -3.25
N SER A 25 -11.66 -18.79 -2.39
CA SER A 25 -10.96 -18.97 -1.13
C SER A 25 -11.77 -19.82 -0.16
N GLN A 26 -11.11 -20.76 0.52
CA GLN A 26 -11.73 -21.63 1.54
C GLN A 26 -11.56 -21.06 2.96
N PHE A 27 -10.98 -19.86 3.10
CA PHE A 27 -10.58 -19.29 4.39
C PHE A 27 -11.59 -18.28 4.93
N ARG A 28 -11.93 -18.38 6.22
CA ARG A 28 -12.86 -17.49 6.94
C ARG A 28 -14.14 -17.21 6.14
N ILE A 29 -14.74 -18.28 5.62
CA ILE A 29 -15.99 -18.23 4.90
C ILE A 29 -17.18 -18.30 5.84
N LYS A 30 -18.25 -17.58 5.49
CA LYS A 30 -19.54 -17.60 6.18
C LYS A 30 -20.64 -17.88 5.17
N PRO A 31 -21.70 -18.63 5.55
CA PRO A 31 -22.85 -18.84 4.67
C PRO A 31 -23.47 -17.49 4.30
N LEU A 32 -23.84 -17.32 3.03
CA LEU A 32 -24.55 -16.12 2.57
C LEU A 32 -25.99 -16.10 3.09
N PHE A 33 -26.59 -17.28 3.25
CA PHE A 33 -27.95 -17.49 3.74
C PHE A 33 -27.89 -18.16 5.12
N ALA A 34 -27.77 -17.36 6.18
CA ALA A 34 -27.76 -17.86 7.55
C ALA A 34 -29.16 -17.74 8.17
N VAL A 35 -29.68 -18.84 8.72
CA VAL A 35 -31.02 -18.88 9.34
C VAL A 35 -31.04 -17.99 10.59
N ASP A 36 -30.00 -18.07 11.42
CA ASP A 36 -29.93 -17.37 12.72
C ASP A 36 -29.69 -15.87 12.58
N SER A 37 -29.35 -15.38 11.38
CA SER A 37 -29.02 -13.97 11.12
C SER A 37 -29.63 -13.46 9.82
N ALA A 38 -30.90 -13.79 9.60
CA ALA A 38 -31.64 -13.47 8.38
C ALA A 38 -31.56 -11.99 7.98
N ASP A 39 -31.56 -11.06 8.93
CA ASP A 39 -31.44 -9.61 8.64
C ASP A 39 -30.06 -9.23 8.12
N GLN A 40 -29.00 -9.77 8.72
CA GLN A 40 -27.63 -9.53 8.27
C GLN A 40 -27.38 -10.14 6.89
N SER A 41 -27.90 -11.36 6.66
CA SER A 41 -27.87 -12.00 5.35
C SER A 41 -28.61 -11.17 4.29
N ARG A 42 -29.82 -10.69 4.59
CA ARG A 42 -30.59 -9.83 3.66
C ARG A 42 -29.86 -8.53 3.34
N ALA A 43 -29.29 -7.85 4.34
CA ALA A 43 -28.51 -6.63 4.13
C ALA A 43 -27.27 -6.88 3.26
N LEU A 44 -26.55 -7.99 3.49
CA LEU A 44 -25.38 -8.36 2.70
C LEU A 44 -25.75 -8.70 1.24
N LEU A 45 -26.83 -9.44 1.03
CA LEU A 45 -27.33 -9.79 -0.31
C LEU A 45 -27.76 -8.54 -1.09
N SER A 46 -28.47 -7.61 -0.45
CA SER A 46 -28.82 -6.31 -1.04
C SER A 46 -27.57 -5.50 -1.42
N ARG A 47 -26.53 -5.54 -0.57
CA ARG A 47 -25.24 -4.90 -0.88
C ARG A 47 -24.56 -5.52 -2.09
N ILE A 48 -24.52 -6.86 -2.18
CA ILE A 48 -23.94 -7.59 -3.32
C ILE A 48 -24.68 -7.20 -4.62
N GLU A 49 -26.01 -7.23 -4.62
CA GLU A 49 -26.80 -6.86 -5.79
C GLU A 49 -26.54 -5.41 -6.21
N SER A 50 -26.57 -4.46 -5.28
CA SER A 50 -26.44 -3.03 -5.60
C SER A 50 -25.03 -2.63 -6.07
N LEU A 51 -23.97 -3.31 -5.61
CA LEU A 51 -22.59 -2.92 -5.89
C LEU A 51 -22.00 -3.63 -7.11
N ILE A 52 -22.28 -4.93 -7.27
CA ILE A 52 -21.67 -5.74 -8.33
C ILE A 52 -22.69 -6.37 -9.28
N GLN A 53 -23.98 -6.05 -9.13
CA GLN A 53 -25.07 -6.47 -10.03
C GLN A 53 -25.22 -7.98 -10.17
N ILE A 54 -24.88 -8.72 -9.11
CA ILE A 54 -25.09 -10.18 -9.03
C ILE A 54 -26.29 -10.44 -8.12
N ARG A 55 -27.31 -11.07 -8.67
CA ARG A 55 -28.47 -11.56 -7.91
C ARG A 55 -28.23 -13.00 -7.49
N LEU A 56 -28.42 -13.28 -6.21
CA LEU A 56 -28.32 -14.62 -5.64
C LEU A 56 -29.71 -15.05 -5.18
N ASP A 57 -30.13 -16.22 -5.63
CA ASP A 57 -31.45 -16.78 -5.36
C ASP A 57 -31.35 -17.76 -4.18
N PRO A 58 -32.13 -17.61 -3.10
CA PRO A 58 -32.09 -18.53 -1.96
C PRO A 58 -32.28 -20.00 -2.35
N ASP A 59 -33.11 -20.29 -3.34
CA ASP A 59 -33.45 -21.65 -3.75
C ASP A 59 -32.31 -22.31 -4.54
N ARG A 60 -31.55 -21.52 -5.31
CA ARG A 60 -30.46 -22.02 -6.16
C ARG A 60 -29.08 -21.88 -5.53
N ASP A 61 -28.87 -20.79 -4.80
CA ASP A 61 -27.60 -20.38 -4.23
C ASP A 61 -27.54 -20.57 -2.71
N GLY A 62 -28.56 -21.17 -2.07
CA GLY A 62 -28.66 -21.33 -0.61
C GLY A 62 -27.42 -21.93 0.06
N ALA A 63 -26.68 -22.78 -0.65
CA ALA A 63 -25.43 -23.40 -0.18
C ALA A 63 -24.17 -22.53 -0.41
N SER A 64 -24.30 -21.28 -0.85
CA SER A 64 -23.16 -20.41 -1.15
C SER A 64 -22.58 -19.75 0.10
N ALA A 65 -21.26 -19.54 0.09
CA ALA A 65 -20.54 -18.83 1.13
C ALA A 65 -19.73 -17.64 0.60
N ILE A 66 -19.37 -16.73 1.49
CA ILE A 66 -18.51 -15.57 1.22
C ILE A 66 -17.39 -15.50 2.25
N CYS A 67 -16.16 -15.23 1.82
CA CYS A 67 -15.04 -15.01 2.74
C CYS A 67 -15.03 -13.58 3.30
N HIS A 68 -14.47 -13.43 4.50
CA HIS A 68 -14.31 -12.15 5.17
C HIS A 68 -13.65 -11.08 4.28
N THR A 69 -12.60 -11.44 3.52
CA THR A 69 -11.90 -10.51 2.63
C THR A 69 -12.80 -9.95 1.52
N CYS A 70 -13.66 -10.79 0.91
CA CYS A 70 -14.62 -10.33 -0.10
C CYS A 70 -15.69 -9.43 0.53
N GLN A 71 -16.17 -9.77 1.72
CA GLN A 71 -17.13 -8.95 2.47
C GLN A 71 -16.54 -7.58 2.85
N GLN A 72 -15.27 -7.53 3.26
CA GLN A 72 -14.56 -6.28 3.55
C GLN A 72 -14.44 -5.42 2.29
N LYS A 73 -14.03 -6.00 1.15
CA LYS A 73 -13.94 -5.28 -0.12
C LYS A 73 -15.27 -4.70 -0.59
N LEU A 74 -16.38 -5.43 -0.39
CA LEU A 74 -17.72 -4.90 -0.66
C LEU A 74 -18.04 -3.69 0.22
N SER A 75 -17.67 -3.74 1.50
CA SER A 75 -17.88 -2.63 2.44
C SER A 75 -17.01 -1.40 2.08
N GLU A 76 -15.76 -1.62 1.67
CA GLU A 76 -14.88 -0.55 1.17
C GLU A 76 -15.42 0.08 -0.12
N LEU A 77 -15.97 -0.73 -1.03
CA LEU A 77 -16.56 -0.26 -2.28
C LEU A 77 -17.83 0.57 -2.02
N GLU A 78 -18.67 0.17 -1.06
CA GLU A 78 -19.84 0.94 -0.63
C GLU A 78 -19.43 2.32 -0.10
N LEU A 79 -18.49 2.37 0.85
CA LEU A 79 -17.98 3.63 1.40
C LEU A 79 -17.38 4.54 0.31
N PHE A 80 -16.70 3.95 -0.67
CA PHE A 80 -16.19 4.69 -1.82
C PHE A 80 -17.33 5.27 -2.68
N ARG A 81 -18.36 4.47 -2.99
CA ARG A 81 -19.54 4.89 -3.76
C ARG A 81 -20.26 6.05 -3.07
N ASP A 82 -20.52 5.92 -1.78
CA ASP A 82 -21.20 6.95 -0.97
C ASP A 82 -20.40 8.26 -0.96
N ARG A 83 -19.07 8.17 -0.84
CA ARG A 83 -18.20 9.35 -0.91
C ARG A 83 -18.27 10.02 -2.28
N CYS A 84 -18.26 9.26 -3.36
CA CYS A 84 -18.39 9.80 -4.71
C CYS A 84 -19.74 10.49 -4.92
N GLN A 85 -20.84 9.92 -4.43
CA GLN A 85 -22.18 10.53 -4.51
C GLN A 85 -22.24 11.85 -3.75
N LYS A 86 -21.79 11.88 -2.49
CA LYS A 86 -21.75 13.11 -1.68
C LYS A 86 -20.94 14.22 -2.34
N LEU A 87 -19.78 13.88 -2.91
CA LEU A 87 -18.94 14.84 -3.64
C LEU A 87 -19.60 15.31 -4.94
N HIS A 88 -20.27 14.42 -5.66
CA HIS A 88 -21.00 14.77 -6.88
C HIS A 88 -22.15 15.75 -6.59
N GLU A 89 -22.95 15.48 -5.55
CA GLU A 89 -24.01 16.38 -5.09
C GLU A 89 -23.48 17.75 -4.65
N ALA A 90 -22.31 17.78 -3.99
CA ALA A 90 -21.65 19.03 -3.64
C ALA A 90 -21.24 19.83 -4.90
N VAL A 91 -20.72 19.15 -5.93
CA VAL A 91 -20.40 19.78 -7.21
C VAL A 91 -21.67 20.33 -7.88
N LEU A 92 -22.78 19.59 -7.88
CA LEU A 92 -24.03 20.05 -8.45
C LEU A 92 -24.57 21.29 -7.73
N ARG A 93 -24.47 21.36 -6.40
CA ARG A 93 -24.86 22.54 -5.61
C ARG A 93 -24.00 23.78 -5.89
N CYS A 94 -22.73 23.58 -6.24
CA CYS A 94 -21.82 24.69 -6.56
C CYS A 94 -21.86 25.11 -8.04
N ARG A 95 -22.59 24.40 -8.91
CA ARG A 95 -22.77 24.86 -10.28
C ARG A 95 -23.63 26.11 -10.24
N PRO A 96 -23.16 27.27 -10.76
CA PRO A 96 -24.04 28.41 -10.93
C PRO A 96 -25.21 27.93 -11.79
N PHE A 97 -26.43 28.15 -11.31
CA PHE A 97 -27.60 27.98 -12.17
C PHE A 97 -27.30 28.75 -13.45
N PRO A 98 -27.50 28.16 -14.65
CA PRO A 98 -27.51 28.98 -15.85
C PRO A 98 -28.60 30.01 -15.58
N THR A 99 -28.19 31.26 -15.38
CA THR A 99 -29.09 32.39 -15.37
C THR A 99 -29.83 32.25 -16.68
N LEU A 100 -31.08 31.79 -16.62
CA LEU A 100 -32.02 32.03 -17.68
C LEU A 100 -32.08 33.55 -17.73
N GLU A 101 -31.21 34.16 -18.56
CA GLU A 101 -31.52 35.40 -19.23
C GLU A 101 -32.84 35.12 -19.93
N LEU A 102 -33.92 35.32 -19.17
CA LEU A 102 -35.21 35.66 -19.69
C LEU A 102 -34.90 36.72 -20.72
N GLN A 103 -35.03 36.32 -21.97
CA GLN A 103 -35.22 37.21 -23.08
C GLN A 103 -36.44 38.05 -22.72
N LEU A 104 -36.20 39.14 -21.99
CA LEU A 104 -37.02 40.34 -22.07
C LEU A 104 -36.76 40.88 -23.47
N GLU A 105 -37.38 40.20 -24.44
CA GLU A 105 -37.60 40.71 -25.75
C GLU A 105 -38.27 42.08 -25.58
N LYS A 106 -37.54 43.08 -26.08
CA LYS A 106 -38.04 44.33 -26.63
C LYS A 106 -39.57 44.32 -26.87
N VAL A 107 -40.32 44.83 -25.91
CA VAL A 107 -41.53 45.61 -26.23
C VAL A 107 -41.10 47.06 -26.29
N GLN A 108 -40.45 47.42 -27.40
CA GLN A 108 -40.33 48.81 -27.85
C GLN A 108 -41.30 49.00 -29.01
N SER A 109 -42.55 49.35 -28.68
CA SER A 109 -43.37 50.14 -29.59
C SER A 109 -44.42 50.94 -28.81
N GLY A 110 -44.10 52.22 -28.61
CA GLY A 110 -45.07 53.32 -28.64
C GLY A 110 -45.70 53.73 -27.30
N GLY A 111 -45.32 54.91 -26.82
CA GLY A 111 -46.11 55.63 -25.82
C GLY A 111 -45.30 56.62 -25.00
N GLN A 112 -45.14 57.85 -25.51
CA GLN A 112 -44.82 59.01 -24.68
C GLN A 112 -45.92 59.18 -23.62
N MET A 113 -45.53 59.43 -22.36
CA MET A 113 -46.01 60.57 -21.56
C MET A 113 -45.36 60.57 -20.17
N SER A 114 -44.64 61.66 -19.90
CA SER A 114 -44.46 62.37 -18.62
C SER A 114 -44.99 61.72 -17.32
N SER A 115 -44.13 61.59 -16.32
CA SER A 115 -44.11 62.45 -15.10
C SER A 115 -43.26 61.84 -13.98
N GLN A 116 -42.89 62.71 -13.06
CA GLN A 116 -41.97 62.57 -11.93
C GLN A 116 -42.35 61.46 -10.95
N GLY A 117 -41.36 60.89 -10.27
CA GLY A 117 -41.58 60.05 -9.09
C GLY A 117 -40.30 59.46 -8.54
N ASP A 118 -39.79 60.08 -7.47
CA ASP A 118 -38.74 59.58 -6.60
C ASP A 118 -39.10 58.20 -6.02
N TYR A 119 -38.21 57.21 -6.11
CA TYR A 119 -38.05 56.21 -5.04
C TYR A 119 -36.71 55.48 -5.16
N SER A 120 -35.79 55.83 -4.26
CA SER A 120 -34.58 55.06 -3.98
C SER A 120 -34.97 53.86 -3.11
N SER A 121 -34.75 52.64 -3.59
CA SER A 121 -34.92 51.44 -2.75
C SER A 121 -33.76 50.47 -2.98
N SER A 122 -32.74 50.63 -2.13
CA SER A 122 -31.62 49.73 -1.95
C SER A 122 -32.09 48.47 -1.21
N LEU A 123 -32.12 47.32 -1.88
CA LEU A 123 -32.26 46.02 -1.22
C LEU A 123 -30.88 45.50 -0.81
N SER A 124 -30.52 45.72 0.45
CA SER A 124 -29.40 45.03 1.11
C SER A 124 -29.87 43.63 1.54
N VAL A 125 -29.23 42.60 1.01
CA VAL A 125 -29.40 41.21 1.49
C VAL A 125 -28.52 41.04 2.73
N SER A 126 -29.15 41.03 3.91
CA SER A 126 -28.49 40.67 5.17
C SER A 126 -28.41 39.15 5.28
N ILE A 127 -27.18 38.62 5.38
CA ILE A 127 -26.91 37.23 5.72
C ILE A 127 -26.74 37.17 7.24
N GLU A 128 -27.69 36.53 7.94
CA GLU A 128 -27.54 36.20 9.36
C GLU A 128 -26.57 35.00 9.53
N PRO A 129 -25.63 35.06 10.49
CA PRO A 129 -24.81 33.92 10.85
C PRO A 129 -25.57 32.99 11.78
N LEU A 130 -25.64 31.70 11.41
CA LEU A 130 -26.14 30.62 12.28
C LEU A 130 -25.24 30.49 13.52
N VAL A 131 -25.80 30.85 14.67
CA VAL A 131 -25.27 30.53 16.00
C VAL A 131 -25.53 29.04 16.24
N LEU A 132 -24.46 28.28 16.50
CA LEU A 132 -24.57 26.89 16.96
C LEU A 132 -24.84 26.92 18.47
N ASP A 133 -26.07 26.60 18.85
CA ASP A 133 -26.45 26.40 20.26
C ASP A 133 -25.77 25.17 20.85
N ASP A 134 -25.34 25.34 22.10
CA ASP A 134 -24.70 24.36 22.96
C ASP A 134 -25.61 23.15 23.22
N TYR A 135 -25.17 21.97 22.78
CA TYR A 135 -25.83 20.70 23.07
C TYR A 135 -25.16 20.04 24.29
N GLU A 136 -25.75 20.28 25.47
CA GLU A 136 -25.39 19.63 26.74
C GLU A 136 -25.67 18.12 26.71
N PHE A 137 -24.65 17.34 27.08
CA PHE A 137 -24.68 15.89 27.12
C PHE A 137 -25.14 15.41 28.51
N SER A 138 -26.42 15.08 28.65
CA SER A 138 -26.94 14.40 29.84
C SER A 138 -26.59 12.90 29.80
N ARG A 139 -25.88 12.49 30.84
CA ARG A 139 -25.31 11.17 31.10
C ARG A 139 -26.33 10.32 31.84
N ALA A 140 -26.84 9.26 31.21
CA ALA A 140 -27.58 8.19 31.88
C ALA A 140 -26.65 6.97 31.97
N GLU A 141 -26.28 6.62 33.20
CA GLU A 141 -25.61 5.37 33.53
C GLU A 141 -26.71 4.35 33.80
N ASP A 142 -26.85 3.35 32.94
CA ASP A 142 -27.65 2.16 33.24
C ASP A 142 -26.73 0.92 33.22
N SER A 143 -26.59 0.38 34.42
CA SER A 143 -26.03 -0.90 34.78
C SER A 143 -26.89 -2.04 34.25
N PHE A 144 -26.32 -2.96 33.47
CA PHE A 144 -26.95 -4.23 33.16
C PHE A 144 -25.99 -5.38 33.47
N GLU A 145 -26.28 -6.10 34.55
CA GLU A 145 -25.71 -7.40 34.87
C GLU A 145 -26.41 -8.45 33.99
N SER A 146 -25.66 -9.34 33.34
CA SER A 146 -26.21 -10.62 32.92
C SER A 146 -25.20 -11.73 33.19
N GLU A 147 -25.63 -12.64 34.04
CA GLU A 147 -24.98 -13.88 34.41
C GLU A 147 -24.94 -14.86 33.24
N GLY A 148 -24.19 -15.94 33.44
CA GLY A 148 -23.59 -16.73 32.39
C GLY A 148 -24.49 -17.75 31.70
N GLU A 149 -23.96 -18.29 30.61
CA GLU A 149 -24.25 -19.65 30.18
C GLU A 149 -23.06 -20.18 29.39
N GLU A 150 -22.35 -21.10 30.04
CA GLU A 150 -21.29 -21.93 29.52
C GLU A 150 -21.92 -23.25 29.08
N THR A 151 -21.66 -23.73 27.85
CA THR A 151 -21.40 -25.15 27.55
C THR A 151 -21.16 -25.43 26.05
N VAL A 152 -20.00 -26.06 25.82
CA VAL A 152 -19.76 -27.22 24.93
C VAL A 152 -20.00 -27.04 23.43
N LEU A 153 -18.91 -26.79 22.69
CA LEU A 153 -18.60 -27.50 21.43
C LEU A 153 -17.07 -27.51 21.24
N ASN A 154 -16.45 -28.60 21.67
CA ASN A 154 -15.02 -28.86 21.54
C ASN A 154 -14.76 -29.85 20.39
N GLU A 155 -13.61 -29.67 19.75
CA GLU A 155 -12.83 -30.72 19.05
C GLU A 155 -13.33 -31.27 17.70
N THR A 156 -13.17 -30.50 16.61
CA THR A 156 -13.00 -31.13 15.26
C THR A 156 -12.15 -30.33 14.24
N CYS A 157 -11.31 -29.37 14.65
CA CYS A 157 -10.55 -28.54 13.68
C CYS A 157 -9.04 -28.42 13.98
N ARG A 158 -8.41 -29.43 14.58
CA ARG A 158 -6.97 -29.37 14.94
C ARG A 158 -5.96 -29.89 13.93
N ASN A 159 -6.37 -30.39 12.76
CA ASN A 159 -5.43 -30.82 11.74
C ASN A 159 -5.83 -30.21 10.40
N LEU A 160 -5.08 -29.20 9.93
CA LEU A 160 -4.70 -28.98 8.52
C LEU A 160 -3.90 -27.66 8.36
N ASN A 161 -2.61 -27.83 8.02
CA ASN A 161 -1.71 -26.94 7.27
C ASN A 161 -1.29 -25.58 7.87
N ALA A 162 -0.23 -25.62 8.68
CA ALA A 162 0.59 -24.48 9.11
C ALA A 162 1.46 -23.82 8.01
N THR A 163 1.33 -24.23 6.74
CA THR A 163 2.27 -23.81 5.67
C THR A 163 1.83 -22.55 4.91
N GLU A 164 0.59 -22.08 5.07
CA GLU A 164 0.07 -20.92 4.30
C GLU A 164 -0.33 -19.71 5.17
N LEU A 165 -0.17 -19.78 6.50
CA LEU A 165 -0.51 -18.68 7.41
C LEU A 165 0.63 -17.67 7.67
N SER A 166 1.73 -17.75 6.92
CA SER A 166 2.62 -16.60 6.86
C SER A 166 1.91 -15.53 6.04
N VAL A 167 1.26 -14.56 6.71
CA VAL A 167 1.31 -13.20 6.19
C VAL A 167 2.78 -12.96 5.94
N VAL A 168 3.21 -13.00 4.67
CA VAL A 168 4.54 -12.58 4.27
C VAL A 168 4.54 -11.09 4.54
N VAL A 169 4.70 -10.72 5.81
CA VAL A 169 5.22 -9.43 6.20
C VAL A 169 6.60 -9.47 5.59
N ASP A 170 6.69 -8.91 4.37
CA ASP A 170 7.94 -8.78 3.67
C ASP A 170 8.95 -8.28 4.70
N ARG A 171 10.07 -8.99 4.89
CA ARG A 171 11.12 -8.56 5.83
C ARG A 171 11.53 -7.12 5.55
N SER A 172 11.32 -6.62 4.32
CA SER A 172 11.46 -5.23 3.94
C SER A 172 10.46 -4.28 4.62
N ASP A 173 9.22 -4.68 4.84
CA ASP A 173 8.18 -3.88 5.49
C ASP A 173 8.33 -3.83 7.01
N ALA A 174 8.73 -4.93 7.66
CA ALA A 174 9.08 -4.92 9.08
C ALA A 174 10.21 -3.92 9.39
N ARG A 175 11.24 -3.86 8.53
CA ARG A 175 12.35 -2.89 8.66
C ARG A 175 11.89 -1.45 8.45
N LYS A 176 11.04 -1.19 7.46
CA LYS A 176 10.47 0.14 7.21
C LYS A 176 9.61 0.59 8.39
N ASN A 177 8.84 -0.32 8.99
CA ASN A 177 7.99 -0.03 10.15
C ASN A 177 8.84 0.31 11.38
N ASN A 178 9.84 -0.52 11.72
CA ASN A 178 10.71 -0.25 12.87
C ASN A 178 11.37 1.14 12.74
N ARG A 179 11.84 1.49 11.54
CA ARG A 179 12.47 2.79 11.32
C ARG A 179 11.51 3.97 11.36
N PHE A 180 10.27 3.80 10.88
CA PHE A 180 9.24 4.80 11.06
C PHE A 180 9.06 5.14 12.54
N TRP A 181 8.93 4.11 13.40
CA TRP A 181 8.81 4.29 14.84
C TRP A 181 10.05 4.90 15.48
N GLN A 182 11.26 4.55 15.04
CA GLN A 182 12.50 5.15 15.54
C GLN A 182 12.61 6.65 15.23
N VAL A 183 12.19 7.09 14.04
CA VAL A 183 12.19 8.51 13.71
C VAL A 183 11.17 9.24 14.59
N LEU A 184 9.99 8.66 14.74
CA LEU A 184 8.92 9.23 15.55
C LEU A 184 9.31 9.33 17.03
N SER A 185 9.97 8.30 17.58
CA SER A 185 10.39 8.27 18.99
C SER A 185 11.45 9.31 19.35
N ARG A 186 12.19 9.84 18.37
CA ARG A 186 13.11 10.97 18.61
C ARG A 186 12.37 12.27 18.92
N GLU A 187 11.10 12.37 18.53
CA GLU A 187 10.29 13.57 18.70
C GLU A 187 9.30 13.44 19.85
N VAL A 188 8.63 12.28 19.96
CA VAL A 188 7.60 12.07 20.99
C VAL A 188 8.15 11.41 22.26
N GLY A 189 9.42 11.03 22.26
CA GLY A 189 10.01 10.21 23.32
C GLY A 189 9.89 8.70 23.08
N PRO A 190 10.31 7.87 24.05
CA PRO A 190 10.26 6.43 23.92
C PRO A 190 8.81 5.95 23.78
N ILE A 191 8.54 5.21 22.71
CA ILE A 191 7.21 4.63 22.45
C ILE A 191 7.24 3.17 22.89
N PRO A 192 6.43 2.75 23.88
CA PRO A 192 6.34 1.35 24.31
C PRO A 192 5.98 0.40 23.17
N MET A 193 6.46 -0.85 23.26
CA MET A 193 6.31 -1.81 22.15
C MET A 193 4.85 -2.17 21.89
N HIS A 194 4.07 -2.44 22.95
CA HIS A 194 2.66 -2.79 22.86
C HIS A 194 1.81 -1.65 22.28
N VAL A 195 2.16 -0.39 22.58
CA VAL A 195 1.53 0.78 21.95
C VAL A 195 1.73 0.77 20.43
N ARG A 196 2.95 0.47 19.94
CA ARG A 196 3.22 0.37 18.49
C ARG A 196 2.38 -0.74 17.87
N HIS A 197 2.34 -1.90 18.50
CA HIS A 197 1.59 -3.04 17.98
C HIS A 197 0.08 -2.82 17.99
N ALA A 198 -0.48 -2.18 19.02
CA ALA A 198 -1.90 -1.83 19.03
C ALA A 198 -2.27 -0.83 17.92
N LEU A 199 -1.40 0.14 17.63
CA LEU A 199 -1.58 1.06 16.50
C LEU A 199 -1.43 0.35 15.13
N GLU A 200 -0.59 -0.67 15.04
CA GLU A 200 -0.44 -1.52 13.85
C GLU A 200 -1.66 -2.42 13.63
N LEU A 201 -2.13 -3.11 14.65
CA LEU A 201 -3.29 -4.01 14.60
C LEU A 201 -4.58 -3.27 14.29
N SER A 202 -4.73 -2.04 14.78
CA SER A 202 -5.87 -1.18 14.44
C SER A 202 -5.82 -0.60 13.03
N GLY A 203 -4.82 -0.96 12.22
CA GLY A 203 -4.64 -0.48 10.84
C GLY A 203 -4.19 0.98 10.72
N ARG A 204 -3.76 1.60 11.83
CA ARG A 204 -3.40 3.03 11.87
C ARG A 204 -1.91 3.30 11.68
N CYS A 205 -1.11 2.27 11.42
CA CYS A 205 0.33 2.44 11.20
C CYS A 205 0.62 3.02 9.81
N ARG A 206 1.44 4.09 9.76
CA ARG A 206 1.92 4.75 8.53
C ARG A 206 0.81 5.37 7.66
N GLU A 207 -0.39 5.51 8.20
CA GLU A 207 -1.52 6.15 7.55
C GLU A 207 -1.71 7.61 8.00
N LYS A 208 -2.49 8.38 7.24
CA LYS A 208 -2.90 9.73 7.63
C LYS A 208 -3.84 9.73 8.84
N SER A 209 -4.55 8.61 9.07
CA SER A 209 -5.47 8.41 10.18
C SER A 209 -4.79 8.51 11.56
N LEU A 210 -3.46 8.31 11.61
CA LEU A 210 -2.66 8.44 12.83
C LEU A 210 -2.60 9.88 13.36
N ALA A 211 -2.81 10.88 12.50
CA ALA A 211 -2.86 12.30 12.89
C ALA A 211 -4.17 12.68 13.61
N PHE A 212 -5.20 11.83 13.54
CA PHE A 212 -6.55 12.12 14.01
C PHE A 212 -6.98 11.19 15.15
N ILE A 213 -6.02 10.73 15.97
CA ILE A 213 -6.36 9.93 17.14
C ILE A 213 -6.88 10.84 18.24
N SER A 214 -8.14 10.60 18.61
CA SER A 214 -8.83 11.21 19.74
C SER A 214 -8.87 10.26 20.96
N PRO A 215 -9.20 10.74 22.16
CA PRO A 215 -9.45 9.87 23.32
C PRO A 215 -10.50 8.78 23.07
N SER A 216 -11.56 9.09 22.31
CA SER A 216 -12.57 8.11 21.91
C SER A 216 -12.01 7.05 20.95
N THR A 217 -11.09 7.43 20.06
CA THR A 217 -10.38 6.48 19.19
C THR A 217 -9.50 5.55 20.00
N ILE A 218 -8.83 6.04 21.06
CA ILE A 218 -8.02 5.20 21.94
C ILE A 218 -8.88 4.13 22.63
N LYS A 219 -10.05 4.48 23.16
CA LYS A 219 -10.99 3.51 23.74
C LYS A 219 -11.40 2.40 22.75
N ARG A 220 -11.61 2.77 21.48
CA ARG A 220 -11.92 1.80 20.42
C ARG A 220 -10.73 0.89 20.10
N ILE A 221 -9.50 1.39 20.20
CA ILE A 221 -8.29 0.58 20.03
C ILE A 221 -8.16 -0.39 21.20
N GLU A 222 -8.37 0.06 22.45
CA GLU A 222 -8.37 -0.82 23.63
C GLU A 222 -9.41 -1.95 23.48
N GLU A 223 -10.63 -1.63 23.04
CA GLU A 223 -11.68 -2.63 22.79
C GLU A 223 -11.30 -3.62 21.67
N SER A 224 -10.77 -3.11 20.56
CA SER A 224 -10.31 -3.96 19.46
C SER A 224 -9.17 -4.90 19.89
N MET A 225 -8.30 -4.45 20.80
CA MET A 225 -7.23 -5.27 21.36
C MET A 225 -7.82 -6.40 22.21
N ARG A 226 -8.75 -6.10 23.13
CA ARG A 226 -9.44 -7.12 23.94
C ARG A 226 -10.13 -8.19 23.10
N GLN A 227 -10.72 -7.82 21.96
CA GLN A 227 -11.37 -8.76 21.04
C GLN A 227 -10.39 -9.59 20.19
N SER A 228 -9.12 -9.18 20.12
CA SER A 228 -8.10 -9.82 19.27
C SER A 228 -7.26 -10.88 19.99
N VAL A 229 -7.51 -11.13 21.28
CA VAL A 229 -6.71 -12.03 22.15
C VAL A 229 -6.51 -13.40 21.52
N GLN A 230 -7.61 -14.11 21.22
CA GLN A 230 -7.54 -15.47 20.69
C GLN A 230 -6.79 -15.53 19.35
N MET A 231 -7.10 -14.59 18.44
CA MET A 231 -6.45 -14.52 17.13
C MET A 231 -4.93 -14.32 17.25
N LEU A 232 -4.48 -13.47 18.18
CA LEU A 232 -3.06 -13.22 18.38
C LEU A 232 -2.35 -14.40 19.05
N ALA A 233 -3.02 -15.09 19.98
CA ALA A 233 -2.52 -16.31 20.59
C ALA A 233 -2.31 -17.41 19.54
N ASP A 234 -3.33 -17.69 18.72
CA ASP A 234 -3.25 -18.69 17.65
C ASP A 234 -2.15 -18.35 16.64
N GLN A 235 -2.00 -17.06 16.30
CA GLN A 235 -0.98 -16.60 15.35
C GLN A 235 0.45 -16.83 15.87
N GLU A 236 0.69 -16.56 17.15
CA GLU A 236 2.03 -16.67 17.74
C GLU A 236 2.37 -18.13 18.11
N GLU A 237 1.38 -18.94 18.45
CA GLU A 237 1.53 -20.40 18.61
C GLU A 237 2.02 -21.03 17.30
N LEU A 238 1.46 -20.63 16.15
CA LEU A 238 1.91 -21.07 14.82
C LEU A 238 3.35 -20.64 14.49
N LEU A 239 3.84 -19.55 15.09
CA LEU A 239 5.22 -19.10 14.95
C LEU A 239 6.18 -19.78 15.94
N GLY A 240 5.66 -20.60 16.85
CA GLY A 240 6.44 -21.24 17.91
C GLY A 240 6.95 -20.27 18.96
N THR A 241 6.31 -19.10 19.11
CA THR A 241 6.63 -18.14 20.16
C THR A 241 6.02 -18.63 21.48
N GLU A 242 6.77 -18.55 22.59
CA GLU A 242 6.24 -18.82 23.93
C GLU A 242 5.01 -17.94 24.23
N PRO A 243 3.86 -18.51 24.67
CA PRO A 243 2.60 -17.76 24.83
C PRO A 243 2.74 -16.48 25.67
N LYS A 244 3.54 -16.54 26.74
CA LYS A 244 3.82 -15.37 27.57
C LYS A 244 4.55 -14.26 26.80
N GLN A 245 5.59 -14.61 26.04
CA GLN A 245 6.36 -13.61 25.27
C GLN A 245 5.50 -12.99 24.16
N ALA A 246 4.67 -13.81 23.53
CA ALA A 246 3.68 -13.38 22.55
C ALA A 246 2.70 -12.37 23.15
N MET A 247 2.11 -12.66 24.31
CA MET A 247 1.15 -11.74 24.93
C MET A 247 1.80 -10.46 25.46
N VAL A 248 2.98 -10.54 26.10
CA VAL A 248 3.72 -9.36 26.57
C VAL A 248 4.03 -8.38 25.43
N LYS A 249 4.32 -8.89 24.22
CA LYS A 249 4.56 -8.07 23.04
C LYS A 249 3.35 -7.19 22.67
N TYR A 250 2.11 -7.71 22.77
CA TYR A 250 0.89 -6.98 22.37
C TYR A 250 0.21 -6.23 23.50
N TYR A 251 0.29 -6.73 24.73
CA TYR A 251 -0.46 -6.22 25.89
C TYR A 251 0.43 -5.57 26.96
N GLY A 252 1.76 -5.66 26.83
CA GLY A 252 2.71 -5.15 27.80
C GLY A 252 2.87 -6.06 29.02
N GLU A 253 3.74 -5.68 29.96
CA GLU A 253 4.02 -6.48 31.16
C GLU A 253 2.87 -6.47 32.18
N THR A 254 1.94 -5.53 32.08
CA THR A 254 0.86 -5.33 33.07
C THR A 254 -0.43 -6.06 32.74
N HIS A 255 -0.65 -6.44 31.47
CA HIS A 255 -1.93 -6.99 31.00
C HIS A 255 -1.77 -8.28 30.18
N TRP A 256 -0.59 -8.89 30.15
CA TRP A 256 -0.37 -10.11 29.35
C TRP A 256 -1.09 -11.34 29.92
N ASP A 257 -1.32 -11.37 31.23
CA ASP A 257 -2.00 -12.44 31.97
C ASP A 257 -3.52 -12.28 31.95
N HIS A 258 -4.01 -11.04 31.87
CA HIS A 258 -5.42 -10.67 31.79
C HIS A 258 -5.71 -9.70 30.63
N PRO A 259 -5.52 -10.12 29.37
CA PRO A 259 -5.64 -9.23 28.22
C PRO A 259 -7.09 -8.76 27.96
N GLU A 260 -8.10 -9.45 28.52
CA GLU A 260 -9.50 -9.02 28.55
C GLU A 260 -9.71 -7.72 29.36
N ARG A 261 -8.77 -7.38 30.25
CA ARG A 261 -8.77 -6.12 31.02
C ARG A 261 -7.83 -5.07 30.45
N PHE A 262 -7.29 -5.31 29.25
CA PHE A 262 -6.32 -4.42 28.64
C PHE A 262 -6.84 -2.99 28.54
N CYS A 263 -6.08 -2.05 29.07
CA CYS A 263 -6.27 -0.63 28.86
C CYS A 263 -4.90 0.06 28.82
N PHE A 264 -4.79 1.15 28.09
CA PHE A 264 -3.56 1.94 28.10
C PHE A 264 -3.45 2.70 29.42
N SER A 265 -2.24 2.78 29.96
CA SER A 265 -1.93 3.67 31.07
C SER A 265 -2.13 5.14 30.66
N LEU A 266 -2.17 6.05 31.65
CA LEU A 266 -2.28 7.49 31.36
C LEU A 266 -1.09 7.99 30.53
N GLU A 267 0.12 7.52 30.85
CA GLU A 267 1.34 7.89 30.13
C GLU A 267 1.33 7.38 28.68
N GLU A 268 0.82 6.18 28.46
CA GLU A 268 0.67 5.60 27.12
C GLU A 268 -0.38 6.35 26.30
N LYS A 269 -1.51 6.73 26.92
CA LYS A 269 -2.53 7.60 26.30
C LYS A 269 -1.93 8.94 25.87
N CYS A 270 -1.16 9.59 26.74
CA CYS A 270 -0.45 10.82 26.42
C CYS A 270 0.57 10.62 25.29
N THR A 271 1.27 9.48 25.26
CA THR A 271 2.22 9.13 24.20
C THR A 271 1.51 8.98 22.84
N ILE A 272 0.36 8.30 22.81
CA ILE A 272 -0.45 8.13 21.58
C ILE A 272 -0.94 9.48 21.06
N LEU A 273 -1.41 10.35 21.95
CA LEU A 273 -1.85 11.71 21.56
C LEU A 273 -0.67 12.57 21.09
N SER A 274 0.51 12.43 21.68
CA SER A 274 1.73 13.10 21.26
C SER A 274 2.17 12.66 19.86
N ILE A 275 2.04 11.36 19.54
CA ILE A 275 2.22 10.82 18.19
C ILE A 275 1.28 11.50 17.19
N ALA A 276 -0.01 11.58 17.52
CA ALA A 276 -1.00 12.20 16.65
C ALA A 276 -0.68 13.67 16.39
N SER A 277 -0.35 14.43 17.45
CA SER A 277 0.03 15.84 17.38
C SER A 277 1.28 16.06 16.52
N ALA A 278 2.35 15.27 16.73
CA ALA A 278 3.58 15.36 15.94
C ALA A 278 3.33 15.14 14.44
N ILE A 279 2.48 14.15 14.11
CA ILE A 279 2.09 13.86 12.73
C ILE A 279 1.19 14.93 12.15
N GLN A 280 0.29 15.54 12.94
CA GLN A 280 -0.53 16.65 12.50
C GLN A 280 0.34 17.87 12.16
N LEU A 281 1.37 18.15 12.97
CA LEU A 281 2.27 19.30 12.80
C LEU A 281 3.20 19.14 11.59
N LYS A 282 3.86 17.98 11.44
CA LYS A 282 4.89 17.76 10.39
C LYS A 282 4.38 17.00 9.17
N GLY A 283 3.22 16.36 9.28
CA GLY A 283 2.63 15.49 8.28
C GLY A 283 3.29 14.10 8.23
N ILE A 284 2.49 13.06 7.98
CA ILE A 284 2.98 11.65 7.90
C ILE A 284 4.11 11.46 6.89
N ARG A 285 4.12 12.24 5.80
CA ARG A 285 5.16 12.17 4.76
C ARG A 285 6.55 12.57 5.28
N HIS A 286 6.64 13.42 6.30
CA HIS A 286 7.91 13.79 6.92
C HIS A 286 8.59 12.55 7.51
N TYR A 287 7.89 11.83 8.38
CA TYR A 287 8.37 10.61 9.02
C TYR A 287 8.64 9.49 8.02
N LEU A 288 7.77 9.30 7.02
CA LEU A 288 7.97 8.30 5.97
C LEU A 288 9.19 8.60 5.08
N LYS A 289 9.52 9.88 4.84
CA LYS A 289 10.73 10.27 4.10
C LYS A 289 11.98 10.12 4.97
N ALA A 290 11.96 10.59 6.21
CA ALA A 290 13.06 10.42 7.14
C ALA A 290 13.40 8.93 7.36
N ALA A 291 12.37 8.09 7.45
CA ALA A 291 12.54 6.64 7.52
C ALA A 291 13.15 6.02 6.25
N LYS A 292 13.20 6.74 5.12
CA LYS A 292 13.93 6.33 3.89
C LYS A 292 15.36 6.89 3.84
N VAL A 293 15.63 8.07 4.41
CA VAL A 293 16.88 8.82 4.18
C VAL A 293 18.10 8.27 4.93
N GLU A 294 17.97 7.88 6.20
CA GLU A 294 19.04 7.23 6.99
C GLU A 294 19.32 5.76 6.62
N THR A 295 18.67 5.19 5.60
CA THR A 295 19.21 4.01 4.91
C THR A 295 20.27 4.53 3.95
N LYS A 296 21.27 5.19 4.50
CA LYS A 296 22.62 4.98 3.99
C LYS A 296 22.86 3.50 4.29
N GLU A 297 22.37 2.64 3.37
CA GLU A 297 22.74 1.24 3.33
C GLU A 297 24.23 1.21 3.63
N VAL A 298 24.64 0.45 4.64
CA VAL A 298 26.05 0.18 4.87
C VAL A 298 26.51 -0.45 3.56
N ARG A 299 27.17 0.36 2.73
CA ARG A 299 27.60 -0.03 1.40
C ARG A 299 28.87 -0.81 1.62
N GLU A 300 28.73 -2.12 1.70
CA GLU A 300 29.87 -3.00 1.72
C GLU A 300 30.65 -2.81 0.42
N LYS A 301 31.95 -2.54 0.56
CA LYS A 301 32.87 -2.55 -0.57
C LYS A 301 32.88 -3.97 -1.12
N VAL A 302 32.65 -4.11 -2.43
CA VAL A 302 32.79 -5.39 -3.12
C VAL A 302 34.27 -5.64 -3.35
N GLU A 303 34.78 -6.82 -2.98
CA GLU A 303 36.18 -7.22 -3.19
C GLU A 303 36.61 -7.02 -4.65
N ASN A 304 35.76 -7.43 -5.61
CA ASN A 304 36.00 -7.25 -7.05
C ASN A 304 35.36 -5.95 -7.61
N GLY A 305 35.19 -4.93 -6.78
CA GLY A 305 34.48 -3.71 -7.16
C GLY A 305 35.10 -2.96 -8.34
N ARG A 306 36.43 -3.03 -8.49
CA ARG A 306 37.17 -2.41 -9.60
C ARG A 306 36.94 -3.12 -10.93
N GLU A 307 37.04 -4.45 -10.94
CA GLU A 307 36.79 -5.27 -12.14
C GLU A 307 35.34 -5.10 -12.62
N LEU A 308 34.38 -5.10 -11.69
CA LEU A 308 32.98 -4.85 -12.00
C LEU A 308 32.73 -3.44 -12.56
N ALA A 309 33.48 -2.44 -12.06
CA ALA A 309 33.43 -1.07 -12.60
C ALA A 309 33.99 -1.00 -14.03
N GLU A 310 35.07 -1.72 -14.32
CA GLU A 310 35.66 -1.85 -15.65
C GLU A 310 34.68 -2.49 -16.63
N ILE A 311 34.09 -3.63 -16.27
CA ILE A 311 33.06 -4.31 -17.07
C ILE A 311 31.89 -3.37 -17.36
N LEU A 312 31.38 -2.65 -16.35
CA LEU A 312 30.26 -1.74 -16.54
C LEU A 312 30.61 -0.57 -17.47
N VAL A 313 31.79 0.05 -17.32
CA VAL A 313 32.23 1.14 -18.19
C VAL A 313 32.38 0.68 -19.63
N THR A 314 32.94 -0.52 -19.85
CA THR A 314 33.03 -1.13 -21.18
C THR A 314 31.65 -1.34 -21.78
N LYS A 315 30.68 -1.86 -21.01
CA LYS A 315 29.29 -2.04 -21.48
C LYS A 315 28.60 -0.73 -21.84
N ILE A 316 28.84 0.35 -21.08
CA ILE A 316 28.32 1.68 -21.40
C ILE A 316 28.90 2.17 -22.74
N ARG A 317 30.21 1.97 -22.96
CA ARG A 317 30.87 2.35 -24.22
C ARG A 317 30.34 1.55 -25.41
N GLU A 318 30.28 0.22 -25.28
CA GLU A 318 29.70 -0.66 -26.31
C GLU A 318 28.27 -0.24 -26.68
N PHE A 319 27.44 0.11 -25.69
CA PHE A 319 26.07 0.55 -25.94
C PHE A 319 25.97 1.79 -26.84
N TYR A 320 26.83 2.80 -26.60
CA TYR A 320 26.86 4.02 -27.42
C TYR A 320 27.61 3.80 -28.73
N GLN A 321 28.66 2.98 -28.75
CA GLN A 321 29.42 2.67 -29.95
C GLN A 321 28.57 1.95 -31.00
N ALA A 322 27.69 1.04 -30.56
CA ALA A 322 26.70 0.39 -31.42
C ALA A 322 25.66 1.36 -32.03
N ARG A 323 25.64 2.61 -31.56
CA ARG A 323 24.74 3.70 -32.01
C ARG A 323 25.54 4.91 -32.50
N ALA A 324 26.81 4.69 -32.86
CA ALA A 324 27.67 5.78 -33.26
C ALA A 324 27.17 6.44 -34.54
N SER A 325 27.00 7.75 -34.50
CA SER A 325 26.85 8.60 -35.68
C SER A 325 28.20 9.19 -36.07
N ALA A 326 28.39 9.48 -37.35
CA ALA A 326 29.59 10.17 -37.85
C ALA A 326 29.65 11.66 -37.44
N THR A 327 28.70 12.14 -36.65
CA THR A 327 28.60 13.54 -36.25
C THR A 327 29.71 13.91 -35.25
N GLU A 328 30.31 15.09 -35.43
CA GLU A 328 31.35 15.60 -34.53
C GLU A 328 30.86 15.74 -33.08
N THR A 329 29.57 16.06 -32.91
CA THR A 329 28.89 16.14 -31.61
C THR A 329 28.90 14.79 -30.89
N PHE A 330 28.62 13.70 -31.60
CA PHE A 330 28.67 12.35 -31.03
C PHE A 330 30.10 11.95 -30.67
N GLN A 331 31.08 12.22 -31.54
CA GLN A 331 32.48 11.90 -31.25
C GLN A 331 32.99 12.62 -30.00
N THR A 332 32.61 13.89 -29.84
CA THR A 332 32.93 14.69 -28.65
C THR A 332 32.28 14.12 -27.39
N PHE A 333 30.99 13.76 -27.46
CA PHE A 333 30.28 13.09 -26.38
C PHE A 333 30.89 11.72 -26.02
N PHE A 334 31.21 10.91 -27.02
CA PHE A 334 31.74 9.56 -26.87
C PHE A 334 33.12 9.57 -26.19
N LYS A 335 34.00 10.51 -26.57
CA LYS A 335 35.30 10.73 -25.91
C LYS A 335 35.15 11.11 -24.44
N GLN A 336 34.05 11.77 -24.09
CA GLN A 336 33.78 12.15 -22.71
C GLN A 336 33.19 11.02 -21.88
N LEU A 337 32.75 9.89 -22.43
CA LEU A 337 32.15 8.78 -21.68
C LEU A 337 33.00 8.32 -20.47
N PRO A 338 32.35 7.80 -19.42
CA PRO A 338 32.95 7.69 -18.10
C PRO A 338 34.18 6.78 -18.10
N LYS A 339 35.14 7.12 -17.23
CA LYS A 339 36.30 6.27 -16.93
C LYS A 339 36.01 5.43 -15.69
N VAL A 340 36.74 4.33 -15.50
CA VAL A 340 36.60 3.41 -14.34
C VAL A 340 36.57 4.15 -13.00
N LYS A 341 37.45 5.15 -12.82
CA LYS A 341 37.55 5.97 -11.59
C LYS A 341 36.26 6.74 -11.25
N GLN A 342 35.33 6.87 -12.20
CA GLN A 342 34.04 7.54 -12.03
C GLN A 342 32.90 6.57 -11.67
N CYS A 343 33.20 5.28 -11.50
CA CYS A 343 32.23 4.27 -11.13
C CYS A 343 32.52 3.77 -9.72
N ARG A 344 31.50 3.81 -8.85
CA ARG A 344 31.56 3.28 -7.48
C ARG A 344 30.63 2.08 -7.35
N VAL A 345 31.21 0.89 -7.16
CA VAL A 345 30.47 -0.36 -7.00
C VAL A 345 30.29 -0.68 -5.52
N TYR A 346 29.09 -1.09 -5.13
CA TYR A 346 28.75 -1.48 -3.76
C TYR A 346 27.75 -2.63 -3.77
N ARG A 347 27.79 -3.46 -2.73
CA ARG A 347 26.80 -4.53 -2.51
C ARG A 347 25.78 -4.07 -1.48
N THR A 348 24.51 -4.36 -1.73
CA THR A 348 23.43 -4.16 -0.77
C THR A 348 23.24 -5.40 0.10
N PRO A 349 22.61 -5.28 1.29
CA PRO A 349 22.43 -6.41 2.21
C PRO A 349 21.67 -7.62 1.63
N ASN A 350 20.90 -7.40 0.56
CA ASN A 350 20.21 -8.46 -0.19
C ASN A 350 21.12 -9.18 -1.22
N GLY A 351 22.43 -8.92 -1.21
CA GLY A 351 23.42 -9.49 -2.14
C GLY A 351 23.43 -8.87 -3.53
N THR A 352 22.54 -7.91 -3.83
CA THR A 352 22.52 -7.24 -5.15
C THR A 352 23.71 -6.29 -5.28
N VAL A 353 24.34 -6.24 -6.46
CA VAL A 353 25.45 -5.33 -6.72
C VAL A 353 24.92 -4.10 -7.45
N HIS A 354 25.23 -2.93 -6.91
CA HIS A 354 24.89 -1.66 -7.52
C HIS A 354 26.16 -0.89 -7.88
N ALA A 355 26.04 -0.06 -8.91
CA ALA A 355 27.09 0.87 -9.30
C ALA A 355 26.53 2.28 -9.41
N ALA A 356 27.22 3.26 -8.83
CA ALA A 356 26.99 4.67 -9.07
C ALA A 356 28.00 5.14 -10.12
N VAL A 357 27.53 5.46 -11.31
CA VAL A 357 28.34 5.98 -12.42
C VAL A 357 28.22 7.50 -12.43
N ARG A 358 29.32 8.19 -12.19
CA ARG A 358 29.39 9.65 -12.20
C ARG A 358 29.48 10.14 -13.64
N CYS A 359 28.51 10.94 -14.07
CA CYS A 359 28.51 11.54 -15.39
C CYS A 359 29.73 12.48 -15.54
N PRO A 360 30.56 12.29 -16.56
CA PRO A 360 31.77 13.08 -16.77
C PRO A 360 31.47 14.54 -17.15
N MET A 361 30.33 14.79 -17.82
CA MET A 361 29.92 16.12 -18.31
C MET A 361 29.31 16.99 -17.21
N CYS A 362 28.31 16.48 -16.46
CA CYS A 362 27.62 17.27 -15.42
C CYS A 362 27.94 16.86 -13.97
N LYS A 363 28.86 15.90 -13.77
CA LYS A 363 29.30 15.40 -12.46
C LYS A 363 28.20 14.79 -11.59
N LYS A 364 27.00 14.54 -12.13
CA LYS A 364 25.87 13.88 -11.45
C LYS A 364 26.02 12.36 -11.45
N ASP A 365 25.77 11.73 -10.31
CA ASP A 365 25.76 10.28 -10.19
C ASP A 365 24.46 9.69 -10.74
N SER A 366 24.58 8.65 -11.58
CA SER A 366 23.45 7.85 -12.08
C SER A 366 23.62 6.40 -11.64
N LYS A 367 22.52 5.78 -11.17
CA LYS A 367 22.55 4.42 -10.62
C LYS A 367 22.40 3.36 -11.73
N ALA A 368 23.38 2.47 -11.84
CA ALA A 368 23.32 1.22 -12.59
C ALA A 368 23.18 0.04 -11.61
N THR A 369 22.53 -1.04 -12.04
CA THR A 369 22.29 -2.21 -11.18
C THR A 369 22.70 -3.50 -11.88
N LEU A 370 23.40 -4.38 -11.17
CA LEU A 370 23.74 -5.73 -11.57
C LEU A 370 22.93 -6.69 -10.67
N THR A 371 21.97 -7.38 -11.25
CA THR A 371 21.17 -8.38 -10.51
C THR A 371 22.03 -9.60 -10.17
N ALA A 372 21.95 -10.08 -8.93
CA ALA A 372 22.78 -11.17 -8.41
C ALA A 372 22.75 -12.46 -9.27
N ASN A 373 21.66 -12.70 -9.99
CA ASN A 373 21.46 -13.94 -10.76
C ASN A 373 21.86 -13.81 -12.24
N THR A 374 22.31 -12.63 -12.67
CA THR A 374 22.61 -12.34 -14.08
C THR A 374 23.89 -11.55 -14.17
N THR A 375 24.82 -11.92 -15.05
CA THR A 375 25.99 -11.09 -15.44
C THR A 375 25.61 -9.81 -16.20
N ARG A 376 24.33 -9.39 -16.12
CA ARG A 376 23.72 -8.36 -16.93
C ARG A 376 23.57 -7.05 -16.15
N TRP A 377 24.15 -5.99 -16.69
CA TRP A 377 24.04 -4.64 -16.16
C TRP A 377 22.82 -3.92 -16.72
N TYR A 378 22.02 -3.32 -15.83
CA TYR A 378 20.95 -2.40 -16.18
C TYR A 378 21.46 -0.96 -16.08
N ILE A 379 21.72 -0.34 -17.24
CA ILE A 379 22.28 1.03 -17.35
C ILE A 379 21.24 2.11 -17.72
N LEU A 380 19.95 1.77 -17.66
CA LEU A 380 18.85 2.61 -18.13
C LEU A 380 18.85 4.04 -17.56
N ASN A 381 19.15 4.20 -16.27
CA ASN A 381 19.18 5.51 -15.64
C ASN A 381 20.33 6.38 -16.18
N TYR A 382 21.49 5.78 -16.47
CA TYR A 382 22.63 6.49 -17.05
C TYR A 382 22.33 6.91 -18.49
N VAL A 383 21.77 6.00 -19.30
CA VAL A 383 21.37 6.28 -20.68
C VAL A 383 20.36 7.41 -20.74
N ARG A 384 19.26 7.31 -19.98
CA ARG A 384 18.22 8.36 -19.90
C ARG A 384 18.78 9.70 -19.43
N HIS A 385 19.78 9.68 -18.53
CA HIS A 385 20.43 10.90 -18.08
C HIS A 385 21.20 11.58 -19.23
N CYS A 386 22.00 10.81 -19.98
CA CYS A 386 22.73 11.31 -21.13
C CYS A 386 21.82 11.81 -22.25
N GLU A 387 20.76 11.07 -22.58
CA GLU A 387 19.77 11.47 -23.59
C GLU A 387 19.09 12.79 -23.28
N ARG A 388 18.78 13.04 -22.01
CA ARG A 388 18.08 14.26 -21.59
C ARG A 388 18.97 15.48 -21.44
N LYS A 389 20.28 15.30 -21.28
CA LYS A 389 21.19 16.38 -20.83
C LYS A 389 22.38 16.63 -21.72
N HIS A 390 22.80 15.64 -22.51
CA HIS A 390 24.10 15.69 -23.20
C HIS A 390 24.00 15.33 -24.68
N PHE A 391 23.31 14.23 -25.01
CA PHE A 391 23.23 13.75 -26.38
C PHE A 391 21.99 12.90 -26.58
N GLN A 392 21.05 13.37 -27.40
CA GLN A 392 19.88 12.59 -27.79
C GLN A 392 20.26 11.62 -28.90
N VAL A 393 20.18 10.33 -28.61
CA VAL A 393 20.39 9.29 -29.62
C VAL A 393 19.24 9.35 -30.62
N GLU A 394 19.56 9.58 -31.89
CA GLU A 394 18.60 9.40 -32.98
C GLU A 394 18.32 7.90 -33.10
N VAL A 395 17.17 7.48 -32.57
CA VAL A 395 16.68 6.13 -32.80
C VAL A 395 15.96 6.18 -34.12
N GLU A 396 16.59 5.64 -35.16
CA GLU A 396 15.92 5.27 -36.42
C GLU A 396 14.57 4.63 -36.06
N PRO A 397 13.43 5.22 -36.48
CA PRO A 397 12.13 4.70 -36.15
C PRO A 397 11.96 3.36 -36.86
N ALA A 398 12.40 2.28 -36.23
CA ALA A 398 12.09 0.93 -36.66
C ALA A 398 10.55 0.83 -36.65
N GLY A 399 9.96 0.81 -37.84
CA GLY A 399 8.51 0.81 -38.05
C GLY A 399 7.87 -0.32 -37.26
N GLY A 400 7.20 0.02 -36.15
CA GLY A 400 6.64 -1.00 -35.27
C GLY A 400 6.36 -0.56 -33.84
N GLY A 401 5.63 0.56 -33.66
CA GLY A 401 5.02 0.94 -32.39
C GLY A 401 6.01 1.36 -31.29
N ARG A 402 5.63 2.38 -30.52
CA ARG A 402 6.35 2.81 -29.31
C ARG A 402 6.30 1.73 -28.21
N LYS A 403 6.93 0.57 -28.41
CA LYS A 403 7.29 -0.32 -27.32
C LYS A 403 8.53 0.27 -26.68
N ASN A 404 8.32 0.94 -25.55
CA ASN A 404 9.32 1.43 -24.60
C ASN A 404 10.74 0.91 -24.88
N ALA A 405 11.61 1.76 -25.45
CA ALA A 405 13.07 1.58 -25.50
C ALA A 405 13.69 1.33 -24.10
N SER A 406 12.87 1.46 -23.06
CA SER A 406 13.15 1.26 -21.64
C SER A 406 13.35 -0.20 -21.19
N LYS A 407 13.14 -1.20 -22.06
CA LYS A 407 13.34 -2.63 -21.76
C LYS A 407 14.29 -3.31 -22.76
N LEU A 408 15.33 -2.62 -23.24
CA LEU A 408 16.39 -3.34 -23.96
C LEU A 408 17.19 -4.21 -22.96
N LYS A 409 16.93 -5.51 -22.99
CA LYS A 409 17.75 -6.54 -22.35
C LYS A 409 19.06 -6.63 -23.14
N MET A 410 20.16 -6.10 -22.62
CA MET A 410 21.48 -6.49 -23.12
C MET A 410 21.82 -7.86 -22.53
N GLU A 411 21.59 -8.91 -23.33
CA GLU A 411 22.06 -10.25 -23.02
C GLU A 411 23.50 -10.38 -23.52
N THR A 412 24.42 -10.79 -22.65
CA THR A 412 25.74 -11.25 -23.07
C THR A 412 25.85 -12.74 -22.78
N SER A 413 26.14 -13.52 -23.81
CA SER A 413 26.68 -14.87 -23.66
C SER A 413 28.09 -14.76 -23.10
N THR A 414 28.26 -14.90 -21.78
CA THR A 414 29.56 -15.25 -21.21
C THR A 414 29.79 -16.75 -21.45
N PRO A 415 30.99 -17.20 -21.84
CA PRO A 415 31.30 -18.62 -21.94
C PRO A 415 31.08 -19.25 -20.57
N LYS A 416 30.26 -20.31 -20.56
CA LYS A 416 29.99 -21.12 -19.38
C LYS A 416 31.34 -21.65 -18.88
N PRO A 417 31.73 -21.47 -17.61
CA PRO A 417 32.96 -22.05 -17.12
C PRO A 417 32.89 -23.55 -17.32
N GLU A 418 33.83 -24.08 -18.08
CA GLU A 418 33.91 -25.49 -18.42
C GLU A 418 34.06 -26.27 -17.11
N ARG A 419 32.98 -26.95 -16.72
CA ARG A 419 33.02 -27.90 -15.61
C ARG A 419 33.98 -29.01 -16.04
N LYS A 420 35.24 -28.94 -15.56
CA LYS A 420 36.16 -30.07 -15.60
C LYS A 420 35.43 -31.28 -15.01
N ARG A 421 35.03 -32.22 -15.87
CA ARG A 421 34.56 -33.54 -15.47
C ARG A 421 35.74 -34.22 -14.79
N VAL A 422 35.73 -34.23 -13.46
CA VAL A 422 36.57 -35.16 -12.70
C VAL A 422 36.04 -36.55 -13.03
N ALA A 423 36.81 -37.31 -13.81
CA ALA A 423 36.54 -38.70 -14.07
C ALA A 423 36.56 -39.47 -12.74
N ARG A 424 35.38 -39.86 -12.25
CA ARG A 424 35.27 -40.87 -11.20
C ARG A 424 35.62 -42.22 -11.81
N SER A 425 36.87 -42.63 -11.69
CA SER A 425 37.29 -44.02 -11.80
C SER A 425 36.55 -44.84 -10.74
N ARG A 426 35.56 -45.63 -11.16
CA ARG A 426 34.99 -46.70 -10.34
C ARG A 426 35.92 -47.90 -10.43
N SER A 427 36.77 -48.07 -9.41
CA SER A 427 37.37 -49.36 -9.09
C SER A 427 36.25 -50.31 -8.66
N ARG A 428 35.98 -51.32 -9.49
CA ARG A 428 35.25 -52.52 -9.09
C ARG A 428 36.25 -53.40 -8.35
N SER A 429 36.18 -53.43 -7.02
CA SER A 429 36.73 -54.52 -6.22
C SER A 429 35.78 -55.72 -6.33
N ARG A 430 36.32 -56.82 -6.87
CA ARG A 430 35.83 -58.18 -6.61
C ARG A 430 36.29 -58.55 -5.19
N GLY A 431 35.41 -59.16 -4.43
CA GLY A 431 35.59 -59.67 -3.08
C GLY A 431 34.24 -60.11 -2.57
#